data_AF-A0A374UZF9-F1
#
_entry.id   AF-A0A374UZF9-F1
#
_cell.length_a   1.000
_cell.length_b   1.000
_cell.length_c   1.000
_cell.angle_alpha   90.00
_cell.angle_beta   90.00
_cell.angle_gamma   90.00
#
_symmetry.space_group_name_H-M   'P 1'
#
loop_
_entity.id
_entity.type
_entity.pdbx_description
1 polymer ?
#
loop_
_entity_poly.entity_id
_entity_poly.type
_entity_poly.pdbx_seq_one_letter_code
_entity_poly.pdbx_strand_id
1 'polypeptide(L)' 'MDRYSAELIGASCELITPCRGCSHGIIVAVYNEQLLVRLISGAQRLVSKDEVILL' A
#
# COMPACT_ATOMS: atom_id res chain seq x y z
N MET A 1 12.43 0.72 14.46
CA MET A 1 12.06 1.10 13.09
C MET A 1 12.83 0.19 12.16
N ASP A 2 12.17 -0.88 11.73
CA ASP A 2 12.75 -1.90 10.86
C ASP A 2 13.16 -1.25 9.54
N ARG A 3 14.43 -1.42 9.13
CA ARG A 3 14.97 -0.81 7.90
C ARG A 3 14.11 -1.12 6.67
N TYR A 4 13.50 -2.30 6.65
CA TYR A 4 12.59 -2.78 5.60
C TYR A 4 11.34 -1.91 5.42
N SER A 5 10.81 -1.34 6.52
CA SER A 5 9.61 -0.52 6.48
C SER A 5 9.85 0.86 5.87
N ALA A 6 11.07 1.39 5.96
CA ALA A 6 11.41 2.68 5.36
C ALA A 6 11.54 2.60 3.84
N GLU A 7 12.00 1.46 3.31
CA GLU A 7 12.15 1.22 1.86
C GLU A 7 10.80 1.04 1.15
N LEU A 8 9.78 0.60 1.88
CA LEU A 8 8.42 0.43 1.35
C LEU A 8 7.66 1.76 1.23
N ILE A 9 7.97 2.76 2.06
CA ILE A 9 7.26 4.05 2.02
C ILE A 9 7.70 4.81 0.76
N GLY A 10 6.72 5.16 -0.08
CA GLY A 10 6.92 5.78 -1.38
C GLY A 10 6.93 4.81 -2.56
N ALA A 11 6.91 3.49 -2.30
CA ALA A 11 6.83 2.49 -3.36
C ALA A 11 5.44 2.46 -4.00
N SER A 12 5.41 2.29 -5.32
CA SER A 12 4.19 2.00 -6.09
C SER A 12 3.74 0.57 -5.81
N CYS A 13 2.43 0.37 -5.75
CA CYS A 13 1.85 -0.93 -5.47
C CYS A 13 0.49 -1.11 -6.14
N GLU A 14 0.09 -2.36 -6.27
CA GLU A 14 -1.22 -2.77 -6.76
C GLU A 14 -1.93 -3.64 -5.72
N LEU A 15 -3.20 -3.35 -5.47
CA LEU A 15 -4.06 -4.13 -4.60
C LEU A 15 -4.55 -5.38 -5.34
N ILE A 16 -4.41 -6.54 -4.70
CA ILE A 16 -4.96 -7.81 -5.21
C ILE A 16 -6.48 -7.72 -5.35
N THR A 17 -7.14 -7.14 -4.35
CA THR A 17 -8.58 -6.89 -4.36
C THR A 17 -8.83 -5.41 -4.67
N PRO A 18 -9.21 -5.05 -5.92
CA PRO A 18 -9.41 -3.65 -6.30
C PRO A 18 -10.52 -3.00 -5.47
N CYS A 19 -10.27 -1.79 -4.99
CA CYS A 19 -11.25 -1.03 -4.23
C CYS A 19 -11.95 -0.03 -5.16
N ARG A 20 -13.25 -0.24 -5.43
CA ARG A 20 -14.04 0.64 -6.32
C ARG A 20 -13.39 0.83 -7.71
N GLY A 21 -12.80 -0.22 -8.26
CA GLY A 21 -12.11 -0.18 -9.56
C GLY A 21 -10.71 0.44 -9.53
N CYS A 22 -10.23 0.89 -8.37
CA CYS A 22 -8.85 1.34 -8.20
C CYS A 22 -8.02 0.25 -7.52
N SER A 23 -7.07 -0.34 -8.26
CA SER A 23 -6.07 -1.27 -7.72
C SER A 23 -4.74 -0.58 -7.44
N HIS A 24 -4.39 0.47 -8.19
CA HIS A 24 -3.07 1.09 -8.08
C HIS A 24 -2.98 2.16 -6.98
N GLY A 25 -1.86 2.20 -6.26
CA GLY A 25 -1.57 3.21 -5.26
C GLY A 25 -0.10 3.29 -4.84
N ILE A 26 0.17 4.16 -3.87
CA ILE A 26 1.51 4.37 -3.29
C ILE A 26 1.44 4.09 -1.79
N ILE A 27 2.41 3.34 -1.28
CA ILE A 27 2.51 3.08 0.17
C ILE A 27 2.98 4.36 0.86
N VAL A 28 2.20 4.87 1.82
CA VAL A 28 2.52 6.09 2.57
C VAL A 28 2.85 5.82 4.03
N ALA A 29 2.49 4.65 4.56
CA ALA A 29 2.92 4.20 5.89
C ALA A 29 2.93 2.67 5.95
N VAL A 30 3.81 2.14 6.81
CA VAL A 30 3.93 0.71 7.08
C VAL A 30 3.62 0.46 8.55
N TYR A 31 2.67 -0.43 8.79
CA TYR A 31 2.37 -0.98 10.10
C TYR A 31 2.86 -2.42 10.18
N ASN A 32 2.64 -3.07 11.33
CA ASN A 32 3.20 -4.40 11.58
C ASN A 32 2.72 -5.42 10.52
N GLU A 33 1.42 -5.50 10.26
CA GLU A 33 0.81 -6.44 9.30
C GLU A 33 0.04 -5.75 8.17
N GLN A 34 -0.03 -4.42 8.21
CA GLN A 34 -0.82 -3.61 7.28
C GLN A 34 0.02 -2.51 6.64
N LEU A 35 -0.43 -2.05 5.49
CA LEU A 35 0.11 -0.93 4.74
C LEU A 35 -0.97 0.13 4.57
N LEU A 36 -0.60 1.39 4.75
CA LEU A 36 -1.44 2.51 4.34
C LEU A 36 -1.10 2.82 2.90
N VAL A 37 -2.04 2.56 1.99
CA VAL A 37 -1.91 2.84 0.56
C VAL A 37 -2.75 4.05 0.21
N ARG A 38 -2.15 5.04 -0.45
CA ARG A 38 -2.85 6.12 -1.10
C ARG A 38 -3.12 5.72 -2.56
N LEU A 39 -4.38 5.45 -2.87
CA LEU A 39 -4.82 5.14 -4.22
C LEU A 39 -4.64 6.36 -5.14
N ILE A 40 -4.53 6.12 -6.44
CA ILE A 40 -4.50 7.18 -7.46
C ILE A 40 -5.71 8.13 -7.40
N SER A 41 -6.84 7.67 -6.86
CA SER A 41 -8.03 8.50 -6.60
C SER A 41 -7.85 9.49 -5.45
N GLY A 42 -6.72 9.45 -4.73
CA GLY A 42 -6.43 10.25 -3.54
C GLY A 42 -6.93 9.64 -2.23
N ALA A 43 -7.78 8.60 -2.30
CA ALA A 43 -8.27 7.88 -1.13
C ALA A 43 -7.14 7.11 -0.44
N GLN A 44 -7.12 7.11 0.90
CA GLN A 44 -6.18 6.33 1.68
C GLN A 44 -6.87 5.11 2.29
N ARG A 45 -6.18 3.98 2.28
CA ARG A 45 -6.74 2.72 2.79
C ARG A 45 -5.69 1.89 3.50
N LEU A 46 -6.08 1.30 4.63
CA LEU A 46 -5.33 0.24 5.28
C LEU A 46 -5.62 -1.08 4.58
N VAL A 47 -4.57 -1.77 4.16
CA VAL A 47 -4.63 -3.06 3.46
C VAL A 47 -3.63 -4.01 4.07
N SER A 48 -3.93 -5.32 4.06
CA SER A 48 -2.99 -6.33 4.52
C SER A 48 -1.75 -6.35 3.62
N LYS A 49 -0.57 -6.62 4.18
CA LYS A 49 0.66 -6.80 3.38
C LYS A 49 0.51 -7.90 2.32
N ASP A 50 -0.28 -8.93 2.62
CA ASP A 50 -0.54 -10.05 1.71
C ASP A 50 -1.47 -9.67 0.54
N GLU A 51 -2.22 -8.57 0.67
CA GLU A 51 -3.15 -8.09 -0.38
C GLU A 51 -2.53 -7.02 -1.28
N VAL A 52 -1.20 -6.84 -1.22
CA VAL A 52 -0.47 -5.79 -1.94
C VAL A 52 0.69 -6.39 -2.72
N ILE A 53 0.78 -6.03 -3.99
CA ILE A 53 1.90 -6.37 -4.87
C ILE A 53 2.72 -5.10 -5.07
N LEU A 54 4.02 -5.16 -4.76
CA LEU A 54 4.97 -4.07 -5.02
C LEU A 54 5.36 -4.07 -6.51
N LEU A 55 5.50 -2.87 -7.08
CA LEU A 55 5.88 -2.66 -8.49
C LEU A 55 7.31 -2.13 -8.62
#